data_AF-A0A662AYY8-F1
#
_entry.id   AF-A0A662AYY8-F1
#
_cell.length_a   1.000
_cell.length_b   1.000
_cell.length_c   1.000
_cell.angle_alpha   90.00
_cell.angle_beta   90.00
_cell.angle_gamma   90.00
#
_symmetry.space_group_name_H-M   'P 1'
#
loop_
_entity.id
_entity.type
_entity.pdbx_description
1 polymer ?
#
loop_
_entity_poly.entity_id
_entity_poly.type
_entity_poly.pdbx_seq_one_letter_code
_entity_poly.pdbx_strand_id
1 'polypeptide(L)'
;MEFSPEHLEYRFRKAESAYLVWLQGLNRYLQLEEPAFWVFKQFREGLSRQEMIRDCAHRYQLPETEAERFIGEIEHQFQILFQNHQKPEVPSVSLDSLPPRPNSPVERLIAVDDSTIRFSFGDPTIEQFIFPLFSHLEIPSNSGVCDLHLEVFNHKGNLYLIKNQERASKWITAHAHKLKGAFLLDVINLIHHTTEETWMGVIHASSVCQG
;
A
#
# COMPACT_ATOMS: atom_id res chain seq x y z
N MET A 1 -17.65 8.27 -13.43
CA MET A 1 -18.47 7.39 -12.57
C MET A 1 -18.63 8.11 -11.25
N GLU A 2 -19.85 8.48 -10.87
CA GLU A 2 -20.12 8.94 -9.51
C GLU A 2 -19.85 7.78 -8.56
N PHE A 3 -18.86 7.96 -7.69
CA PHE A 3 -18.53 7.00 -6.65
C PHE A 3 -19.68 6.97 -5.65
N SER A 4 -20.49 5.90 -5.65
CA SER A 4 -21.44 5.67 -4.57
C SER A 4 -20.69 5.02 -3.39
N PRO A 5 -20.52 5.72 -2.25
CA PRO A 5 -19.77 5.23 -1.12
C PRO A 5 -20.41 4.02 -0.43
N GLU A 6 -21.65 3.66 -0.79
CA GLU A 6 -22.46 2.61 -0.18
C GLU A 6 -21.79 1.21 -0.24
N HIS A 7 -20.95 0.95 -1.24
CA HIS A 7 -20.28 -0.35 -1.43
C HIS A 7 -18.79 -0.37 -1.04
N LEU A 8 -18.28 0.67 -0.38
CA LEU A 8 -16.87 0.72 -0.01
C LEU A 8 -16.54 -0.19 1.20
N GLU A 9 -15.91 -1.33 0.96
CA GLU A 9 -15.41 -2.20 2.03
C GLU A 9 -14.37 -1.45 2.89
N TYR A 10 -14.53 -1.53 4.21
CA TYR A 10 -13.62 -0.90 5.17
C TYR A 10 -13.35 -1.83 6.35
N ARG A 11 -12.18 -1.69 6.96
CA ARG A 11 -11.95 -2.22 8.31
C ARG A 11 -11.34 -1.14 9.18
N PHE A 12 -11.48 -1.28 10.50
CA PHE A 12 -10.98 -0.27 11.43
C PHE A 12 -10.38 -0.90 12.68
N ARG A 13 -9.49 -0.14 13.33
CA ARG A 13 -8.91 -0.47 14.62
C ARG A 13 -8.91 0.78 15.50
N LYS A 14 -9.26 0.62 16.78
CA LYS A 14 -9.12 1.69 17.77
C LYS A 14 -7.66 1.82 18.21
N ALA A 15 -7.14 3.04 18.21
CA ALA A 15 -5.81 3.42 18.65
C ALA A 15 -5.91 4.66 19.56
N GLU A 16 -5.70 4.47 20.87
CA GLU A 16 -5.81 5.52 21.89
C GLU A 16 -7.14 6.29 21.82
N SER A 17 -7.11 7.56 21.40
CA SER A 17 -8.27 8.46 21.24
C SER A 17 -8.92 8.39 19.85
N ALA A 18 -8.32 7.68 18.90
CA ALA A 18 -8.72 7.69 17.50
C ALA A 18 -9.04 6.29 16.95
N TYR A 19 -9.65 6.27 15.78
CA TYR A 19 -9.92 5.08 14.98
C TYR A 19 -9.14 5.18 13.67
N LEU A 20 -8.32 4.18 13.41
CA LEU A 20 -7.67 3.99 12.13
C LEU A 20 -8.61 3.19 11.23
N VAL A 21 -9.08 3.81 10.17
CA VAL A 21 -10.01 3.23 9.18
C VAL A 21 -9.27 3.03 7.88
N TRP A 22 -9.20 1.79 7.40
CA TRP A 22 -8.69 1.48 6.06
C TRP A 22 -9.85 1.30 5.10
N LEU A 23 -9.76 1.96 3.95
CA LEU A 23 -10.75 1.92 2.88
C LEU A 23 -10.20 1.10 1.71
N GLN A 24 -10.71 -0.10 1.50
CA GLN A 24 -10.12 -1.08 0.57
C GLN A 24 -10.17 -0.61 -0.89
N GLY A 25 -11.30 -0.07 -1.33
CA GLY A 25 -11.45 0.43 -2.71
C GLY A 25 -10.51 1.60 -3.07
N LEU A 26 -9.91 2.21 -2.06
CA LEU A 26 -9.10 3.43 -2.17
C LEU A 26 -7.65 3.20 -1.79
N ASN A 27 -7.38 2.09 -1.10
CA ASN A 27 -6.15 1.80 -0.38
C ASN A 27 -5.65 3.00 0.44
N ARG A 28 -6.56 3.65 1.19
CA ARG A 28 -6.24 4.80 2.04
C ARG A 28 -6.59 4.54 3.50
N TYR A 29 -5.80 5.11 4.38
CA TYR A 29 -6.05 5.13 5.81
C TYR A 29 -6.58 6.49 6.24
N LEU A 30 -7.61 6.50 7.07
CA LEU A 30 -8.13 7.67 7.77
C LEU A 30 -7.90 7.50 9.26
N GLN A 31 -7.50 8.57 9.93
CA GLN A 31 -7.53 8.66 11.38
C GLN A 31 -8.74 9.53 11.76
N LEU A 32 -9.70 8.94 12.46
CA LEU A 32 -10.94 9.60 12.85
C LEU A 32 -11.09 9.58 14.36
N GLU A 33 -11.35 10.72 14.97
CA GLU A 33 -11.75 10.81 16.38
C GLU A 33 -13.29 10.85 16.49
N GLU A 34 -13.84 10.65 17.69
CA GLU A 34 -15.26 10.96 17.90
C GLU A 34 -15.45 12.48 17.89
N PRO A 35 -16.53 13.02 17.29
CA PRO A 35 -17.70 12.32 16.74
C PRO A 35 -17.59 11.87 15.27
N ALA A 36 -16.49 12.17 14.58
CA ALA A 36 -16.31 11.90 13.15
C ALA A 36 -16.37 10.40 12.80
N PHE A 37 -15.79 9.54 13.64
CA PHE A 37 -15.84 8.09 13.43
C PHE A 37 -17.28 7.55 13.50
N TRP A 38 -18.08 8.02 14.45
CA TRP A 38 -19.49 7.67 14.53
C TRP A 38 -20.26 8.11 13.27
N VAL A 39 -20.06 9.36 12.82
CA VAL A 39 -20.68 9.87 11.58
C VAL A 39 -20.29 8.99 10.38
N PHE A 40 -19.02 8.62 10.26
CA PHE A 40 -18.55 7.70 9.22
C PHE A 40 -19.29 6.36 9.27
N LYS A 41 -19.45 5.75 10.46
CA LYS A 41 -20.17 4.48 10.60
C LYS A 41 -21.63 4.60 10.18
N GLN A 42 -22.33 5.66 10.61
CA GLN A 42 -23.73 5.88 10.25
C GLN A 42 -23.92 6.13 8.76
N PHE A 43 -23.00 6.89 8.16
CA PHE A 43 -22.95 7.10 6.72
C PHE A 43 -22.78 5.78 5.94
N ARG A 44 -21.98 4.83 6.47
CA ARG A 44 -21.84 3.50 5.86
C ARG A 44 -23.06 2.61 6.05
N GLU A 45 -23.76 2.74 7.17
CA GLU A 45 -24.98 1.98 7.48
C GLU A 45 -26.22 2.49 6.73
N GLY A 46 -26.11 3.60 5.99
CA GLY A 46 -27.18 4.14 5.14
C GLY A 46 -28.27 4.87 5.91
N LEU A 47 -27.97 5.37 7.11
CA LEU A 47 -28.93 6.19 7.86
C LEU A 47 -29.24 7.48 7.10
N SER A 48 -30.48 7.95 7.23
CA SER A 48 -30.85 9.23 6.62
C SER A 48 -30.14 10.39 7.32
N ARG A 49 -29.84 11.45 6.55
CA ARG A 49 -29.19 12.66 7.08
C ARG A 49 -29.91 13.22 8.31
N GLN A 50 -31.24 13.25 8.29
CA GLN A 50 -32.03 13.79 9.40
C GLN A 50 -31.93 12.94 10.67
N GLU A 51 -31.86 11.62 10.54
CA GLU A 51 -31.63 10.72 11.67
C GLU A 51 -30.22 10.90 12.21
N MET A 52 -29.22 10.98 11.33
CA MET A 52 -27.83 11.23 11.73
C MET A 52 -27.67 12.54 12.51
N ILE A 53 -28.33 13.63 12.07
CA ILE A 53 -28.28 14.93 12.76
C ILE A 53 -28.86 14.81 14.16
N ARG A 54 -30.05 14.22 14.29
CA ARG A 54 -30.74 14.05 15.57
C ARG A 54 -29.93 13.20 16.54
N ASP A 55 -29.41 12.07 16.06
CA ASP A 55 -28.65 11.14 16.88
C ASP A 55 -27.29 11.72 17.27
N CYS A 56 -26.64 12.48 16.38
CA CYS A 56 -25.41 13.21 16.67
C CYS A 56 -25.65 14.27 17.75
N ALA A 57 -26.68 15.11 17.59
CA ALA A 57 -27.07 16.14 18.55
C ALA A 57 -27.34 15.54 19.93
N HIS A 58 -28.10 14.45 19.98
CA HIS A 58 -28.41 13.75 21.23
C HIS A 58 -27.17 13.09 21.86
N ARG A 59 -26.39 12.34 21.08
CA ARG A 59 -25.23 11.58 21.56
C ARG A 59 -24.12 12.47 22.11
N TYR A 60 -23.86 13.59 21.43
CA TYR A 60 -22.76 14.49 21.76
C TYR A 60 -23.22 15.76 22.48
N GLN A 61 -24.52 15.87 22.81
CA GLN A 61 -25.11 16.99 23.51
C GLN A 61 -24.86 18.33 22.80
N LEU A 62 -24.99 18.31 21.48
CA LEU A 62 -24.79 19.45 20.59
C LEU A 62 -26.15 20.02 20.15
N PRO A 63 -26.26 21.33 19.88
CA PRO A 63 -27.39 21.88 19.14
C PRO A 63 -27.54 21.19 17.78
N GLU A 64 -28.78 20.94 17.33
CA GLU A 64 -29.04 20.29 16.03
C GLU A 64 -28.39 21.04 14.86
N THR A 65 -28.31 22.37 14.92
CA THR A 65 -27.65 23.21 13.91
C THR A 65 -26.13 22.98 13.86
N GLU A 66 -25.50 22.72 15.01
CA GLU A 66 -24.07 22.38 15.05
C GLU A 66 -23.83 20.95 14.57
N ALA A 67 -24.70 20.01 14.94
CA ALA A 67 -24.65 18.64 14.44
C ALA A 67 -24.81 18.58 12.91
N GLU A 68 -25.73 19.38 12.35
CA GLU A 68 -25.92 19.52 10.90
C GLU A 68 -24.68 20.07 10.21
N ARG A 69 -24.09 21.15 10.74
CA ARG A 69 -22.85 21.71 10.20
C ARG A 69 -21.71 20.70 10.24
N PHE A 70 -21.53 20.02 11.37
CA PHE A 70 -20.48 19.02 11.55
C PHE A 70 -20.62 17.86 10.57
N ILE A 71 -21.83 17.29 10.43
CA ILE A 71 -22.10 16.22 9.47
C ILE A 71 -21.82 16.69 8.05
N GLY A 72 -22.25 17.91 7.69
CA GLY A 72 -21.98 18.49 6.37
C GLY A 72 -20.49 18.65 6.07
N GLU A 73 -19.70 19.09 7.05
CA GLU A 73 -18.24 19.19 6.90
C GLU A 73 -17.59 17.81 6.67
N ILE A 74 -17.98 16.80 7.46
CA ILE A 74 -17.45 15.43 7.33
C ILE A 74 -17.83 14.79 5.99
N GLU A 75 -19.08 14.90 5.56
CA GLU A 75 -19.53 14.41 4.26
C GLU A 75 -18.80 15.08 3.10
N HIS A 76 -18.58 16.39 3.19
CA HIS A 76 -17.83 17.12 2.18
C HIS A 76 -16.37 16.63 2.08
N GLN A 77 -15.71 16.40 3.22
CA GLN A 77 -14.36 15.81 3.23
C GLN A 77 -14.35 14.41 2.62
N PHE A 78 -15.36 13.58 2.92
CA PHE A 78 -15.51 12.28 2.30
C PHE A 78 -15.74 12.37 0.81
N GLN A 79 -16.55 13.30 0.32
CA GLN A 79 -16.71 13.53 -1.13
C GLN A 79 -15.38 13.92 -1.79
N ILE A 80 -14.60 14.83 -1.20
CA ILE A 80 -13.28 15.21 -1.72
C ILE A 80 -12.34 14.02 -1.76
N LEU A 81 -12.30 13.23 -0.68
CA LEU A 81 -11.54 11.98 -0.66
C LEU A 81 -12.01 11.10 -1.81
N PHE A 82 -13.31 10.80 -1.88
CA PHE A 82 -13.96 9.92 -2.85
C PHE A 82 -13.80 10.33 -4.32
N GLN A 83 -13.81 11.62 -4.62
CA GLN A 83 -13.63 12.13 -5.98
C GLN A 83 -12.16 12.07 -6.45
N ASN A 84 -11.20 12.17 -5.53
CA ASN A 84 -9.76 12.13 -5.86
C ASN A 84 -9.19 10.70 -5.90
N HIS A 85 -10.03 9.69 -6.12
CA HIS A 85 -9.56 8.31 -6.26
C HIS A 85 -9.01 8.02 -7.62
N GLN A 86 -7.72 8.28 -7.76
CA GLN A 86 -6.89 7.49 -8.64
C GLN A 86 -6.29 6.38 -7.78
N LYS A 87 -6.65 5.12 -8.08
CA LYS A 87 -5.88 3.96 -7.60
C LYS A 87 -4.43 4.25 -8.03
N PRO A 88 -3.44 4.23 -7.12
CA PRO A 88 -2.06 4.46 -7.52
C PRO A 88 -1.74 3.46 -8.63
N GLU A 89 -1.58 3.95 -9.86
CA GLU A 89 -1.30 3.07 -10.98
C GLU A 89 0.13 2.59 -10.77
N VAL A 90 0.30 1.31 -10.46
CA VAL A 90 1.64 0.70 -10.47
C VAL A 90 2.13 0.88 -11.90
N PRO A 91 3.27 1.56 -12.12
CA PRO A 91 3.72 1.89 -13.47
C PRO A 91 4.10 0.61 -14.20
N SER A 92 3.14 0.01 -14.90
CA SER A 92 3.31 -1.23 -15.64
C SER A 92 3.92 -0.98 -17.00
N VAL A 93 4.83 -1.84 -17.44
CA VAL A 93 5.40 -1.81 -18.79
C VAL A 93 5.30 -3.20 -19.42
N SER A 94 5.13 -3.27 -20.74
CA SER A 94 5.16 -4.55 -21.45
C SER A 94 6.56 -5.16 -21.39
N LEU A 95 6.64 -6.48 -21.26
CA LEU A 95 7.89 -7.22 -21.33
C LEU A 95 8.58 -7.04 -22.69
N ASP A 96 7.80 -6.92 -23.76
CA ASP A 96 8.30 -6.77 -25.13
C ASP A 96 8.95 -5.40 -25.38
N SER A 97 8.63 -4.40 -24.55
CA SER A 97 9.18 -3.05 -24.66
C SER A 97 10.32 -2.77 -23.68
N LEU A 98 10.82 -3.82 -23.00
CA LEU A 98 11.93 -3.70 -22.08
C LEU A 98 13.26 -3.38 -22.81
N PRO A 99 14.15 -2.61 -22.17
CA PRO A 99 15.52 -2.48 -22.67
C PRO A 99 16.24 -3.84 -22.64
N PRO A 100 17.38 -3.94 -23.36
CA PRO A 100 18.28 -5.08 -23.22
C PRO A 100 18.66 -5.30 -21.75
N ARG A 101 18.50 -6.55 -21.30
CA ARG A 101 18.87 -6.97 -19.95
C ARG A 101 20.39 -7.01 -19.81
N PRO A 102 20.93 -6.83 -18.61
CA PRO A 102 22.36 -7.00 -18.37
C PRO A 102 22.81 -8.42 -18.66
N ASN A 103 23.98 -8.58 -19.30
CA ASN A 103 24.48 -9.89 -19.74
C ASN A 103 24.92 -10.80 -18.58
N SER A 104 25.15 -10.25 -17.39
CA SER A 104 25.68 -10.98 -16.22
C SER A 104 25.12 -10.38 -14.94
N PRO A 105 23.83 -10.59 -14.64
CA PRO A 105 23.25 -10.13 -13.39
C PRO A 105 23.90 -10.86 -12.21
N VAL A 106 23.96 -10.17 -11.08
CA VAL A 106 24.36 -10.76 -9.81
C VAL A 106 23.16 -11.49 -9.23
N GLU A 107 23.30 -12.81 -9.10
CA GLU A 107 22.26 -13.67 -8.54
C GLU A 107 22.44 -13.80 -7.02
N ARG A 108 21.32 -13.69 -6.30
CA ARG A 108 21.22 -13.98 -4.86
C ARG A 108 19.99 -14.83 -4.61
N LEU A 109 20.10 -15.77 -3.69
CA LEU A 109 19.01 -16.64 -3.31
C LEU A 109 18.81 -16.55 -1.80
N ILE A 110 17.56 -16.38 -1.39
CA ILE A 110 17.19 -16.36 0.03
C ILE A 110 16.10 -17.39 0.31
N ALA A 111 16.02 -17.86 1.55
CA ALA A 111 14.89 -18.63 2.06
C ALA A 111 14.20 -17.87 3.20
N VAL A 112 12.87 -17.84 3.16
CA VAL A 112 12.03 -17.34 4.25
C VAL A 112 10.93 -18.36 4.49
N ASP A 113 10.91 -18.93 5.68
CA ASP A 113 10.09 -20.10 6.01
C ASP A 113 10.29 -21.22 4.97
N ASP A 114 9.20 -21.68 4.34
CA ASP A 114 9.23 -22.71 3.29
C ASP A 114 9.36 -22.13 1.87
N SER A 115 9.48 -20.80 1.73
CA SER A 115 9.55 -20.11 0.44
C SER A 115 10.97 -19.72 0.07
N THR A 116 11.29 -19.81 -1.22
CA THR A 116 12.58 -19.47 -1.80
C THR A 116 12.44 -18.32 -2.80
N ILE A 117 13.31 -17.32 -2.67
CA ILE A 117 13.24 -16.09 -3.47
C ILE A 117 14.57 -15.86 -4.16
N ARG A 118 14.55 -15.77 -5.48
CA ARG A 118 15.71 -15.43 -6.31
C ARG A 118 15.69 -13.97 -6.67
N PHE A 119 16.81 -13.29 -6.48
CA PHE A 119 17.06 -11.94 -6.91
C PHE A 119 18.11 -11.90 -8.02
N SER A 120 17.78 -11.26 -9.14
CA SER A 120 18.73 -10.98 -10.23
C SER A 120 18.99 -9.48 -10.29
N PHE A 121 20.18 -9.05 -9.87
CA PHE A 121 20.57 -7.65 -9.89
C PHE A 121 21.40 -7.33 -11.13
N GLY A 122 20.84 -6.53 -12.01
CA GLY A 122 21.51 -6.00 -13.19
C GLY A 122 22.42 -4.79 -12.95
N ASP A 123 22.42 -4.25 -11.72
CA ASP A 123 23.19 -3.08 -11.30
C ASP A 123 23.68 -3.28 -9.85
N PRO A 124 25.00 -3.28 -9.59
CA PRO A 124 25.57 -3.43 -8.24
C PRO A 124 25.09 -2.37 -7.24
N THR A 125 24.75 -1.18 -7.71
CA THR A 125 24.21 -0.10 -6.86
C THR A 125 22.84 -0.47 -6.30
N ILE A 126 22.00 -1.11 -7.14
CA ILE A 126 20.67 -1.57 -6.74
C ILE A 126 20.80 -2.75 -5.78
N GLU A 127 21.73 -3.67 -6.05
CA GLU A 127 22.05 -4.78 -5.14
C GLU A 127 22.40 -4.25 -3.75
N GLN A 128 23.35 -3.32 -3.63
CA GLN A 128 23.75 -2.72 -2.36
C GLN A 128 22.62 -1.94 -1.67
N PHE A 129 21.62 -1.47 -2.42
CA PHE A 129 20.49 -0.73 -1.87
C PHE A 129 19.37 -1.63 -1.31
N ILE A 130 19.19 -2.81 -1.92
CA ILE A 130 18.09 -3.74 -1.63
C ILE A 130 18.58 -4.94 -0.83
N PHE A 131 19.62 -5.63 -1.30
CA PHE A 131 20.04 -6.93 -0.77
C PHE A 131 20.47 -6.92 0.71
N PRO A 132 21.11 -5.86 1.26
CA PRO A 132 21.44 -5.85 2.69
C PRO A 132 20.26 -6.12 3.62
N LEU A 133 19.02 -5.78 3.22
CA LEU A 133 17.81 -6.08 3.97
C LEU A 133 17.55 -7.57 4.15
N PHE A 134 18.02 -8.40 3.22
CA PHE A 134 17.77 -9.85 3.16
C PHE A 134 19.05 -10.68 3.33
N SER A 135 20.22 -10.04 3.46
CA SER A 135 21.52 -10.72 3.52
C SER A 135 21.61 -11.82 4.59
N HIS A 136 20.91 -11.65 5.71
CA HIS A 136 20.83 -12.64 6.80
C HIS A 136 20.00 -13.89 6.46
N LEU A 137 19.29 -13.89 5.33
CA LEU A 137 18.43 -14.97 4.83
C LEU A 137 19.05 -15.68 3.62
N GLU A 138 20.28 -15.30 3.23
CA GLU A 138 20.96 -15.83 2.06
C GLU A 138 21.28 -17.32 2.21
N ILE A 139 21.00 -18.07 1.15
CA ILE A 139 21.31 -19.49 1.03
C ILE A 139 22.16 -19.74 -0.24
N PRO A 140 22.89 -20.86 -0.32
CA PRO A 140 23.65 -21.21 -1.51
C PRO A 140 22.77 -21.27 -2.78
N SER A 141 23.21 -20.61 -3.86
CA SER A 141 22.47 -20.40 -5.12
C SER A 141 22.18 -21.67 -5.96
N ASN A 142 22.26 -22.85 -5.36
CA ASN A 142 22.25 -24.15 -6.02
C ASN A 142 20.81 -24.70 -6.23
N SER A 143 19.77 -24.03 -5.72
CA SER A 143 18.38 -24.48 -5.88
C SER A 143 17.83 -24.05 -7.23
N GLY A 144 17.41 -25.03 -8.04
CA GLY A 144 16.96 -24.80 -9.41
C GLY A 144 15.60 -24.10 -9.51
N VAL A 145 14.74 -24.27 -8.50
CA VAL A 145 13.39 -23.72 -8.46
C VAL A 145 13.28 -22.71 -7.31
N CYS A 146 12.67 -21.57 -7.59
CA CYS A 146 12.30 -20.55 -6.61
C CYS A 146 10.82 -20.21 -6.76
N ASP A 147 10.16 -19.88 -5.66
CA ASP A 147 8.75 -19.51 -5.62
C ASP A 147 8.52 -18.10 -6.16
N LEU A 148 9.55 -17.25 -6.06
CA LEU A 148 9.54 -15.89 -6.56
C LEU A 148 10.88 -15.52 -7.18
N HIS A 149 10.84 -14.99 -8.41
CA HIS A 149 11.98 -14.40 -9.09
C HIS A 149 11.75 -12.91 -9.28
N LEU A 150 12.58 -12.09 -8.66
CA LEU A 150 12.61 -10.64 -8.85
C LEU A 150 13.89 -10.24 -9.56
N GLU A 151 13.76 -9.69 -10.76
CA GLU A 151 14.87 -9.16 -11.54
C GLU A 151 14.78 -7.65 -11.58
N VAL A 152 15.91 -6.98 -11.34
CA VAL A 152 15.96 -5.52 -11.27
C VAL A 152 17.20 -4.97 -11.93
N PHE A 153 17.01 -3.95 -12.77
CA PHE A 153 18.12 -3.30 -13.47
C PHE A 153 17.84 -1.84 -13.77
N ASN A 154 18.92 -1.09 -13.98
CA ASN A 154 18.88 0.29 -14.42
C ASN A 154 19.14 0.38 -15.93
N HIS A 155 18.33 1.16 -16.63
CA HIS A 155 18.63 1.57 -18.00
C HIS A 155 18.30 3.06 -18.20
N LYS A 156 19.34 3.85 -18.50
CA LYS A 156 19.23 5.29 -18.80
C LYS A 156 18.41 6.07 -17.75
N GLY A 157 18.66 5.83 -16.46
CA GLY A 157 17.98 6.53 -15.37
C GLY A 157 16.56 6.02 -15.07
N ASN A 158 16.18 4.87 -15.63
CA ASN A 158 14.95 4.17 -15.31
C ASN A 158 15.28 2.83 -14.66
N LEU A 159 14.58 2.54 -13.58
CA LEU A 159 14.63 1.29 -12.85
C LEU A 159 13.51 0.39 -13.33
N TYR A 160 13.84 -0.83 -13.70
CA TYR A 160 12.90 -1.85 -14.14
C TYR A 160 12.88 -2.96 -13.09
N LEU A 161 11.68 -3.36 -12.66
CA LEU A 161 11.44 -4.56 -11.85
C LEU A 161 10.65 -5.53 -12.68
N ILE A 162 11.12 -6.77 -12.77
CA ILE A 162 10.44 -7.87 -13.43
C ILE A 162 10.16 -8.93 -12.38
N LYS A 163 8.89 -9.33 -12.28
CA LYS A 163 8.43 -10.40 -11.40
C LYS A 163 8.08 -11.63 -12.23
N ASN A 164 8.73 -12.75 -11.93
CA ASN A 164 8.51 -14.07 -12.53
C ASN A 164 8.51 -14.10 -14.06
N GLN A 165 9.18 -13.14 -14.72
CA GLN A 165 9.14 -12.97 -16.18
C GLN A 165 7.73 -12.74 -16.75
N GLU A 166 6.77 -12.31 -15.92
CA GLU A 166 5.37 -12.13 -16.30
C GLU A 166 4.91 -10.68 -16.19
N ARG A 167 5.42 -9.96 -15.20
CA ARG A 167 5.03 -8.57 -14.92
C ARG A 167 6.27 -7.71 -14.87
N ALA A 168 6.22 -6.58 -15.56
CA ALA A 168 7.27 -5.57 -15.49
C ALA A 168 6.71 -4.23 -15.02
N SER A 169 7.52 -3.53 -14.23
CA SER A 169 7.20 -2.20 -13.73
C SER A 169 8.40 -1.28 -13.85
N LYS A 170 8.13 0.02 -13.97
CA LYS A 170 9.13 1.04 -14.28
C LYS A 170 9.05 2.23 -13.33
N TRP A 171 10.18 2.62 -12.77
CA TRP A 171 10.32 3.87 -12.01
C TRP A 171 11.48 4.71 -12.54
N ILE A 172 11.43 6.02 -12.34
CA ILE A 172 12.63 6.86 -12.48
C ILE A 172 13.55 6.63 -11.28
N THR A 173 14.86 6.73 -11.47
CA THR A 173 15.85 6.50 -10.39
C THR A 173 15.67 7.42 -9.18
N ALA A 174 15.19 8.65 -9.39
CA ALA A 174 14.83 9.58 -8.31
C ALA A 174 13.74 9.02 -7.36
N HIS A 175 13.03 7.97 -7.77
CA HIS A 175 12.03 7.27 -6.99
C HIS A 175 12.46 5.85 -6.58
N ALA A 176 13.76 5.60 -6.44
CA ALA A 176 14.29 4.30 -6.01
C ALA A 176 13.68 3.79 -4.68
N HIS A 177 13.26 4.69 -3.78
CA HIS A 177 12.54 4.31 -2.57
C HIS A 177 11.20 3.60 -2.85
N LYS A 178 10.49 3.96 -3.93
CA LYS A 178 9.24 3.29 -4.34
C LYS A 178 9.51 1.87 -4.83
N LEU A 179 10.60 1.68 -5.58
CA LEU A 179 11.07 0.35 -5.97
C LEU A 179 11.38 -0.52 -4.75
N LYS A 180 12.09 0.02 -3.76
CA LYS A 180 12.38 -0.70 -2.51
C LYS A 180 11.12 -1.12 -1.77
N GLY A 181 10.11 -0.24 -1.72
CA GLY A 181 8.80 -0.55 -1.18
C GLY A 181 8.09 -1.67 -1.96
N ALA A 182 8.10 -1.61 -3.30
CA ALA A 182 7.52 -2.65 -4.14
C ALA A 182 8.20 -4.02 -3.94
N PHE A 183 9.54 -4.04 -3.86
CA PHE A 183 10.31 -5.25 -3.56
C PHE A 183 9.90 -5.88 -2.23
N LEU A 184 9.87 -5.07 -1.16
CA LEU A 184 9.47 -5.54 0.17
C LEU A 184 8.05 -6.07 0.16
N LEU A 185 7.14 -5.39 -0.52
CA LEU A 185 5.75 -5.80 -0.61
C LEU A 185 5.60 -7.14 -1.35
N ASP A 186 6.37 -7.38 -2.42
CA ASP A 186 6.38 -8.66 -3.13
C ASP A 186 6.87 -9.82 -2.26
N VAL A 187 7.95 -9.60 -1.50
CA VAL A 187 8.48 -10.60 -0.55
C VAL A 187 7.47 -10.90 0.55
N ILE A 188 6.91 -9.86 1.15
CA ILE A 188 5.93 -9.97 2.23
C ILE A 188 4.64 -10.65 1.75
N ASN A 189 4.18 -10.32 0.55
CA ASN A 189 3.01 -10.96 -0.07
C ASN A 189 3.23 -12.46 -0.27
N LEU A 190 4.43 -12.88 -0.66
CA LEU A 190 4.78 -14.28 -0.81
C LEU A 190 4.70 -15.01 0.53
N ILE A 191 5.38 -14.49 1.56
CA ILE A 191 5.47 -15.09 2.90
C ILE A 191 4.09 -15.28 3.53
N HIS A 192 3.18 -14.32 3.33
CA HIS A 192 1.85 -14.36 3.92
C HIS A 192 0.76 -14.91 2.98
N HIS A 193 1.14 -15.43 1.80
CA HIS A 193 0.22 -15.99 0.80
C HIS A 193 -0.96 -15.07 0.46
N THR A 194 -0.65 -13.83 0.12
CA THR A 194 -1.62 -12.73 0.04
C THR A 194 -1.22 -11.73 -1.06
N THR A 195 -2.05 -10.72 -1.28
CA THR A 195 -1.84 -9.72 -2.35
C THR A 195 -2.03 -8.32 -1.80
N GLU A 196 -1.43 -7.32 -2.45
CA GLU A 196 -1.59 -5.91 -2.07
C GLU A 196 -3.05 -5.49 -1.85
N GLU A 197 -3.99 -6.03 -2.63
CA GLU A 197 -5.42 -5.71 -2.54
C GLU A 197 -6.11 -6.26 -1.28
N THR A 198 -5.45 -7.17 -0.56
CA THR A 198 -5.98 -7.88 0.61
C THR A 198 -5.24 -7.54 1.91
N TRP A 199 -4.21 -6.69 1.83
CA TRP A 199 -3.39 -6.27 2.98
C TRP A 199 -4.00 -5.13 3.79
N MET A 200 -3.98 -5.29 5.12
CA MET A 200 -4.01 -4.16 6.06
C MET A 200 -2.74 -4.20 6.90
N GLY A 201 -1.84 -3.25 6.67
CA GLY A 201 -0.59 -3.12 7.40
C GLY A 201 -0.44 -1.70 7.96
N VAL A 202 -0.18 -1.59 9.27
CA VAL A 202 0.25 -0.34 9.89
C VAL A 202 1.77 -0.43 10.09
N ILE A 203 2.53 0.31 9.29
CA ILE A 203 3.98 0.40 9.45
C ILE A 203 4.27 1.60 10.36
N HIS A 204 4.70 1.35 11.59
CA HIS A 204 5.27 2.37 12.45
C HIS A 204 6.68 2.71 11.93
N ALA A 205 6.79 3.71 11.06
CA ALA A 205 8.08 4.25 10.63
C ALA A 205 8.68 5.20 11.69
N SER A 206 8.69 4.80 12.96
CA SER A 206 9.36 5.53 14.03
C SER A 206 10.83 5.10 14.10
N SER A 207 11.62 5.53 13.13
CA SER A 207 13.08 5.52 13.24
C SER A 207 13.55 6.96 13.24
N VAL A 208 13.56 7.57 14.42
CA VAL A 208 14.32 8.80 14.69
C VAL A 208 15.78 8.37 14.78
N CYS A 209 16.59 8.75 13.80
CA CYS A 209 18.04 8.70 13.96
C CYS A 209 18.44 9.98 14.70
N GLN A 210 18.80 9.88 15.98
CA GLN A 210 19.59 10.92 16.63
C GLN A 210 21.03 10.77 16.10
N GLY A 211 21.45 11.73 15.28
CA GLY A 211 22.86 12.03 15.06
C GLY A 211 23.36 12.98 16.13
#